data_AF-A0A0D6M939-F1
#
_entry.id   AF-A0A0D6M939-F1
#
_cell.length_a   1.000
_cell.length_b   1.000
_cell.length_c   1.000
_cell.angle_alpha   90.00
_cell.angle_beta   90.00
_cell.angle_gamma   90.00
#
_symmetry.space_group_name_H-M   'P 1'
#
loop_
_entity.id
_entity.type
_entity.pdbx_description
1 polymer ?
#
loop_
_entity_poly.entity_id
_entity_poly.type
_entity_poly.pdbx_seq_one_letter_code
_entity_poly.pdbx_strand_id
1 'polypeptide(L)'
;MQRGIQVLFSSFTVNPKSLLKECPSHEKPVCGSNFVTYTNLCHFNKERCKDESLSVLFYGKCEECLPAPCPAVPPDAPDDVFVCDDEGFTRTVCEYQMLSCIVEKSLGVNISIQHAGRCCEPNVSCDMEPPSPLCGADGRTYRNNCSLSVENCRNRKLLVPEITIAHQGHCEKMALPSKEAVEALAALERLMDNGAKPGVDAFPVNCPTACDNIYAPVCGSDDITYTNLCHLKLAQCRLGATIGLAYKGECCNMECPNHFSPVCDDQGITHQNLCFFGRERCIVERITGRNITIDKFDVCGDNACDKECPKTYKPICASNGETIVNECHLDKLNCFLAKKISSGTLISKLYNGSLSVKLNDMDMF
;
A
#
# COMPACT_ATOMS: atom_id res chain seq x y z
N MET A 1 26.80 -4.86 -10.99
CA MET A 1 28.06 -4.16 -10.63
C MET A 1 28.13 -4.06 -9.11
N GLN A 2 29.11 -4.72 -8.49
CA GLN A 2 29.30 -4.77 -7.04
C GLN A 2 30.02 -3.52 -6.53
N ARG A 3 29.43 -2.86 -5.53
CA ARG A 3 30.07 -2.05 -4.47
C ARG A 3 29.13 -2.15 -3.26
N GLY A 4 29.47 -2.53 -2.05
CA GLY A 4 30.74 -2.71 -1.37
C GLY A 4 30.50 -2.31 0.08
N ILE A 5 29.94 -3.20 0.92
CA ILE A 5 29.85 -2.99 2.36
C ILE A 5 31.09 -3.61 2.99
N GLN A 6 32.08 -2.77 3.22
CA GLN A 6 33.32 -3.14 3.89
C GLN A 6 33.09 -3.00 5.40
N VAL A 7 32.66 -4.08 6.04
CA VAL A 7 32.60 -4.14 7.50
C VAL A 7 34.03 -4.29 8.01
N LEU A 8 34.43 -3.37 8.89
CA LEU A 8 35.73 -3.35 9.55
C LEU A 8 35.94 -4.64 10.37
N PHE A 9 36.71 -5.57 9.84
CA PHE A 9 37.30 -6.64 10.65
C PHE A 9 38.53 -6.09 11.36
N SER A 10 38.43 -5.91 12.68
CA SER A 10 39.59 -5.80 13.55
C SER A 10 40.44 -7.07 13.37
N SER A 11 41.73 -6.86 13.10
CA SER A 11 42.72 -7.89 12.81
C SER A 11 42.88 -8.86 13.98
N PHE A 12 42.14 -9.97 13.97
CA PHE A 12 42.50 -11.15 14.75
C PHE A 12 43.50 -11.98 13.95
N THR A 13 44.76 -11.96 14.39
CA THR A 13 45.79 -12.88 13.90
C THR A 13 45.44 -14.30 14.36
N VAL A 14 44.84 -15.08 13.47
CA VAL A 14 44.55 -16.49 13.75
C VAL A 14 45.87 -17.27 13.69
N ASN A 15 46.26 -17.85 14.83
CA ASN A 15 47.42 -18.70 15.00
C ASN A 15 47.22 -20.03 14.21
N PRO A 16 48.10 -20.39 13.26
CA PRO A 16 47.85 -21.47 12.27
C PRO A 16 47.96 -22.91 12.81
N LYS A 17 47.78 -23.16 14.12
CA LYS A 17 47.92 -24.50 14.75
C LYS A 17 46.66 -25.09 15.39
N SER A 18 45.47 -24.66 14.99
CA SER A 18 44.25 -25.45 15.22
C SER A 18 43.25 -25.29 14.09
N LEU A 19 43.52 -25.93 12.95
CA LEU A 19 42.44 -26.42 12.10
C LEU A 19 41.61 -27.35 12.97
N LEU A 20 40.39 -26.96 13.36
CA LEU A 20 39.41 -27.91 13.88
C LEU A 20 39.24 -28.98 12.78
N LYS A 21 39.89 -30.13 12.96
CA LYS A 21 39.75 -31.29 12.05
C LYS A 21 38.31 -31.79 12.03
N GLU A 22 37.58 -31.54 13.11
CA GLU A 22 36.19 -31.91 13.30
C GLU A 22 35.41 -30.72 13.86
N CYS A 23 34.19 -30.51 13.38
CA CYS A 23 33.34 -29.45 13.88
C CYS A 23 32.67 -29.86 15.21
N PRO A 24 32.46 -28.93 16.15
CA PRO A 24 31.79 -29.23 17.42
C PRO A 24 30.33 -29.65 17.19
N SER A 25 29.80 -30.53 18.02
CA SER A 25 28.41 -31.01 17.92
C SER A 25 27.34 -30.05 18.48
N HIS A 26 27.68 -28.81 18.81
CA HIS A 26 26.71 -27.84 19.33
C HIS A 26 25.73 -27.39 18.25
N GLU A 27 24.44 -27.44 18.54
CA GLU A 27 23.37 -26.98 17.65
C GLU A 27 23.16 -25.48 17.78
N LYS A 28 23.76 -24.74 16.86
CA LYS A 28 23.54 -23.30 16.66
C LYS A 28 23.33 -23.07 15.17
N PRO A 29 22.14 -23.40 14.65
CA PRO A 29 21.94 -23.55 13.22
C PRO A 29 22.22 -22.27 12.44
N VAL A 30 22.66 -22.43 11.20
CA VAL A 30 22.94 -21.34 10.26
C VAL A 30 22.29 -21.67 8.94
N CYS A 31 21.51 -20.74 8.39
CA CYS A 31 20.94 -20.88 7.05
C CYS A 31 21.92 -20.30 6.01
N GLY A 32 22.35 -21.12 5.05
CA GLY A 32 23.20 -20.69 3.93
C GLY A 32 22.42 -20.15 2.74
N SER A 33 23.08 -19.42 1.85
CA SER A 33 22.51 -18.86 0.60
C SER A 33 22.03 -19.92 -0.39
N ASN A 34 22.38 -21.18 -0.17
CA ASN A 34 21.88 -22.35 -0.89
C ASN A 34 20.64 -23.00 -0.24
N PHE A 35 20.02 -22.36 0.75
CA PHE A 35 18.88 -22.86 1.53
C PHE A 35 19.13 -24.14 2.33
N VAL A 36 20.40 -24.46 2.59
CA VAL A 36 20.76 -25.57 3.47
C VAL A 36 20.93 -25.06 4.89
N THR A 37 20.28 -25.75 5.83
CA THR A 37 20.51 -25.53 7.27
C THR A 37 21.74 -26.31 7.70
N TYR A 38 22.76 -25.59 8.14
CA TYR A 38 23.97 -26.16 8.72
C TYR A 38 23.82 -26.22 10.23
N THR A 39 24.25 -27.33 10.85
CA THR A 39 24.16 -27.54 12.31
C THR A 39 24.79 -26.40 13.12
N ASN A 40 25.90 -25.85 12.60
CA ASN A 40 26.53 -24.64 13.11
C ASN A 40 27.46 -23.98 12.08
N LEU A 41 27.99 -22.81 12.44
CA LEU A 41 28.90 -22.02 11.60
C LEU A 41 30.17 -22.76 11.17
N CYS A 42 30.66 -23.74 11.95
CA CYS A 42 31.80 -24.56 11.54
C CYS A 42 31.45 -25.44 10.33
N HIS A 43 30.30 -26.12 10.37
CA HIS A 43 29.82 -26.93 9.25
C HIS A 43 29.53 -26.09 8.01
N PHE A 44 28.98 -24.88 8.19
CA PHE A 44 28.81 -23.91 7.11
C PHE A 44 30.16 -23.52 6.48
N ASN A 45 31.14 -23.10 7.28
CA ASN A 45 32.45 -22.68 6.79
C ASN A 45 33.21 -23.81 6.09
N LYS A 46 33.02 -25.06 6.55
CA LYS A 46 33.58 -26.24 5.89
C LYS A 46 33.03 -26.40 4.48
N GLU A 47 31.75 -26.13 4.26
CA GLU A 47 31.14 -26.19 2.92
C GLU A 47 31.53 -24.97 2.07
N ARG A 48 31.61 -23.78 2.68
CA ARG A 48 32.11 -22.57 2.01
C ARG A 48 33.56 -22.69 1.52
N CYS A 49 34.38 -23.51 2.16
CA CYS A 49 35.72 -23.83 1.64
C CYS A 49 35.70 -24.60 0.31
N LYS A 50 34.57 -25.24 -0.03
CA LYS A 50 34.36 -25.89 -1.34
C LYS A 50 33.65 -24.96 -2.33
N ASP A 51 32.77 -24.11 -1.81
CA ASP A 51 32.01 -23.12 -2.58
C ASP A 51 32.14 -21.74 -1.94
N GLU A 52 33.05 -20.92 -2.47
CA GLU A 52 33.31 -19.56 -1.97
C GLU A 52 32.12 -18.61 -2.17
N SER A 53 31.13 -18.96 -3.01
CA SER A 53 29.93 -18.16 -3.22
C SER A 53 28.90 -18.31 -2.09
N LEU A 54 29.07 -19.30 -1.22
CA LEU A 54 28.18 -19.56 -0.10
C LEU A 54 28.28 -18.46 0.96
N SER A 55 27.16 -17.79 1.24
CA SER A 55 27.03 -16.76 2.26
C SER A 55 26.01 -17.17 3.33
N VAL A 56 26.13 -16.60 4.53
CA VAL A 56 25.13 -16.80 5.59
C VAL A 56 23.96 -15.87 5.30
N LEU A 57 22.75 -16.43 5.21
CA LEU A 57 21.52 -15.64 5.14
C LEU A 57 21.15 -15.11 6.54
N PHE A 58 21.02 -16.00 7.52
CA PHE A 58 20.75 -15.67 8.92
C PHE A 58 21.16 -16.80 9.87
N TYR A 59 21.22 -16.50 11.16
CA TYR A 59 21.42 -17.49 12.23
C TYR A 59 20.08 -18.09 12.62
N GLY A 60 19.92 -19.39 12.41
CA GLY A 60 18.65 -20.12 12.52
C GLY A 60 18.57 -21.22 11.48
N LYS A 61 17.48 -21.99 11.51
CA LYS A 61 17.18 -22.94 10.44
C LYS A 61 16.47 -22.25 9.28
N CYS A 62 16.75 -22.65 8.05
CA CYS A 62 16.09 -22.05 6.87
C CYS A 62 14.57 -22.16 6.93
N GLU A 63 14.06 -23.29 7.45
CA GLU A 63 12.62 -23.56 7.65
C GLU A 63 11.90 -22.57 8.57
N GLU A 64 12.62 -21.77 9.36
CA GLU A 64 12.03 -20.70 10.18
C GLU A 64 11.54 -19.51 9.37
N CYS A 65 12.14 -19.24 8.20
CA CYS A 65 11.73 -18.16 7.31
C CYS A 65 11.12 -18.68 6.00
N LEU A 66 11.55 -19.86 5.55
CA LEU A 66 11.05 -20.46 4.32
C LEU A 66 10.96 -21.99 4.45
N PRO A 67 9.76 -22.58 4.38
CA PRO A 67 9.61 -24.04 4.50
C PRO A 67 10.19 -24.81 3.30
N ALA A 68 10.33 -24.15 2.13
CA ALA A 68 10.95 -24.67 0.93
C ALA A 68 11.49 -23.51 0.08
N PRO A 69 12.52 -23.73 -0.79
CA PRO A 69 13.01 -22.68 -1.69
C PRO A 69 11.90 -22.09 -2.56
N CYS A 70 12.00 -20.80 -2.86
CA CYS A 70 11.02 -20.13 -3.73
C CYS A 70 11.00 -20.79 -5.12
N PRO A 71 9.81 -21.07 -5.67
CA PRO A 71 9.70 -21.64 -7.01
C PRO A 71 10.20 -20.63 -8.05
N ALA A 72 10.80 -21.14 -9.13
CA ALA A 72 11.13 -20.31 -10.27
C ALA A 72 9.84 -19.79 -10.91
N VAL A 73 9.75 -18.47 -11.08
CA VAL A 73 8.59 -17.80 -11.69
C VAL A 73 8.92 -17.46 -13.14
N PRO A 74 8.04 -17.79 -14.11
CA PRO A 74 8.32 -17.51 -15.52
C PRO A 74 8.31 -15.99 -15.81
N PRO A 75 9.02 -15.52 -16.83
CA PRO A 75 9.17 -14.08 -17.10
C PRO A 75 7.86 -13.36 -17.39
N ASP A 76 6.86 -14.06 -17.95
CA ASP A 76 5.52 -13.61 -18.32
C ASP A 76 4.48 -13.83 -17.21
N ALA A 77 4.91 -14.26 -16.02
CA ALA A 77 4.01 -14.43 -14.89
C ALA A 77 3.23 -13.13 -14.59
N PRO A 78 1.96 -13.27 -14.17
CA PRO A 78 1.10 -12.14 -13.89
C PRO A 78 1.68 -11.30 -12.74
N ASP A 79 1.31 -10.03 -12.75
CA ASP A 79 1.97 -9.01 -11.96
C ASP A 79 1.72 -9.18 -10.44
N ASP A 80 0.60 -9.78 -10.06
CA ASP A 80 0.21 -10.10 -8.68
C ASP A 80 1.15 -11.07 -7.96
N VAL A 81 2.01 -11.79 -8.70
CA VAL A 81 3.05 -12.67 -8.14
C VAL A 81 4.28 -11.88 -7.69
N PHE A 82 4.34 -10.58 -7.98
CA PHE A 82 5.48 -9.71 -7.70
C PHE A 82 5.14 -8.58 -6.72
N VAL A 83 6.18 -8.01 -6.14
CA VAL A 83 6.15 -6.80 -5.33
C VAL A 83 7.33 -5.90 -5.72
N CYS A 84 7.13 -4.60 -5.56
CA CYS A 84 8.20 -3.61 -5.65
C CYS A 84 8.62 -3.22 -4.24
N ASP A 85 9.84 -3.58 -3.85
CA ASP A 85 10.37 -3.21 -2.52
C ASP A 85 10.72 -1.71 -2.43
N ASP A 86 11.01 -1.25 -1.22
CA ASP A 86 11.43 0.11 -0.91
C ASP A 86 12.71 0.56 -1.63
N GLU A 87 13.59 -0.38 -2.00
CA GLU A 87 14.79 -0.13 -2.80
C GLU A 87 14.51 -0.04 -4.32
N GLY A 88 13.27 -0.32 -4.76
CA GLY A 88 12.89 -0.29 -6.18
C GLY A 88 13.27 -1.55 -6.95
N PHE A 89 13.47 -2.67 -6.27
CA PHE A 89 13.65 -3.99 -6.87
C PHE A 89 12.34 -4.75 -6.95
N THR A 90 12.11 -5.33 -8.13
CA THR A 90 11.04 -6.30 -8.33
C THR A 90 11.44 -7.63 -7.73
N ARG A 91 10.64 -8.12 -6.78
CA ARG A 91 10.81 -9.45 -6.17
C ARG A 91 9.53 -10.24 -6.36
N THR A 92 9.63 -11.55 -6.40
CA THR A 92 8.44 -12.38 -6.22
C THR A 92 7.92 -12.23 -4.79
N VAL A 93 6.62 -12.45 -4.57
CA VAL A 93 6.02 -12.43 -3.23
C VAL A 93 6.76 -13.39 -2.28
N CYS A 94 7.16 -14.57 -2.77
CA CYS A 94 7.94 -15.53 -1.98
C CYS A 94 9.31 -14.98 -1.57
N GLU A 95 10.06 -14.42 -2.53
CA GLU A 95 11.39 -13.85 -2.25
C GLU A 95 11.30 -12.66 -1.30
N TYR A 96 10.24 -11.86 -1.39
CA TYR A 96 10.01 -10.76 -0.45
C TYR A 96 9.70 -11.27 0.96
N GLN A 97 8.78 -12.22 1.12
CA GLN A 97 8.45 -12.81 2.43
C GLN A 97 9.68 -13.41 3.10
N MET A 98 10.50 -14.09 2.30
CA MET A 98 11.78 -14.61 2.72
C MET A 98 12.72 -13.51 3.21
N LEU A 99 12.93 -12.47 2.40
CA LEU A 99 13.80 -11.35 2.74
C LEU A 99 13.30 -10.62 3.98
N SER A 100 11.99 -10.42 4.09
CA SER A 100 11.35 -9.78 5.24
C SER A 100 11.66 -10.53 6.53
N CYS A 101 11.45 -11.86 6.55
CA CYS A 101 11.78 -12.67 7.73
C CYS A 101 13.28 -12.67 8.05
N ILE A 102 14.15 -12.74 7.03
CA ILE A 102 15.61 -12.72 7.20
C ILE A 102 16.04 -11.40 7.85
N VAL A 103 15.57 -10.27 7.31
CA VAL A 103 15.93 -8.93 7.81
C VAL A 103 15.36 -8.71 9.20
N GLU A 104 14.12 -9.12 9.46
CA GLU A 104 13.51 -9.04 10.78
C GLU A 104 14.29 -9.85 11.82
N LYS A 105 14.64 -11.11 11.53
CA LYS A 105 15.42 -11.94 12.46
C LYS A 105 16.86 -11.46 12.65
N SER A 106 17.46 -10.88 11.61
CA SER A 106 18.89 -10.50 11.64
C SER A 106 19.09 -9.11 12.24
N LEU A 107 18.18 -8.18 11.96
CA LEU A 107 18.32 -6.76 12.26
C LEU A 107 17.19 -6.21 13.14
N GLY A 108 16.09 -6.95 13.33
CA GLY A 108 14.93 -6.46 14.08
C GLY A 108 14.17 -5.34 13.38
N VAL A 109 14.28 -5.26 12.05
CA VAL A 109 13.67 -4.21 11.22
C VAL A 109 12.76 -4.86 10.19
N ASN A 110 11.61 -4.24 9.92
CA ASN A 110 10.73 -4.63 8.82
C ASN A 110 11.12 -3.86 7.56
N ILE A 111 11.25 -4.59 6.45
CA ILE A 111 11.34 -3.97 5.12
C ILE A 111 9.94 -3.58 4.65
N SER A 112 9.86 -2.58 3.79
CA SER A 112 8.59 -2.04 3.29
C SER A 112 8.39 -2.35 1.81
N ILE A 113 7.13 -2.50 1.39
CA ILE A 113 6.73 -2.61 -0.01
C ILE A 113 6.29 -1.22 -0.49
N GLN A 114 6.80 -0.76 -1.64
CA GLN A 114 6.27 0.43 -2.30
C GLN A 114 4.87 0.16 -2.85
N HIS A 115 4.75 -0.91 -3.65
CA HIS A 115 3.48 -1.35 -4.21
C HIS A 115 3.51 -2.83 -4.61
N ALA A 116 2.34 -3.45 -4.68
CA ALA A 116 2.19 -4.75 -5.32
C ALA A 116 2.47 -4.64 -6.82
N GLY A 117 2.93 -5.73 -7.43
CA GLY A 117 3.34 -5.74 -8.82
C GLY A 117 4.82 -5.54 -9.05
N ARG A 118 5.23 -5.67 -10.31
CA ARG A 118 6.57 -5.30 -10.75
C ARG A 118 6.79 -3.81 -10.59
N CYS A 119 8.01 -3.42 -10.24
CA CYS A 119 8.38 -2.02 -10.13
C CYS A 119 8.14 -1.26 -11.43
N CYS A 120 7.64 -0.03 -11.31
CA CYS A 120 7.64 0.91 -12.41
C CYS A 120 9.07 1.31 -12.79
N GLU A 121 9.28 1.68 -14.05
CA GLU A 121 10.60 2.10 -14.53
C GLU A 121 11.15 3.27 -13.69
N PRO A 122 12.45 3.28 -13.37
CA PRO A 122 13.04 4.35 -12.58
C PRO A 122 13.12 5.65 -13.38
N ASN A 123 12.88 6.79 -12.73
CA ASN A 123 12.94 8.12 -13.38
C ASN A 123 14.29 8.44 -14.03
N VAL A 124 15.37 7.80 -13.59
CA VAL A 124 16.72 7.93 -14.19
C VAL A 124 16.72 7.53 -15.67
N SER A 125 15.83 6.62 -16.09
CA SER A 125 15.64 6.29 -17.50
C SER A 125 15.10 7.48 -18.32
N CYS A 126 14.21 8.28 -17.73
CA CYS A 126 13.61 9.46 -18.34
C CYS A 126 14.58 10.66 -18.43
N ASP A 127 15.65 10.67 -17.65
CA ASP A 127 16.63 11.77 -17.65
C ASP A 127 17.47 11.83 -18.93
N MET A 128 17.52 10.72 -19.67
CA MET A 128 18.15 10.62 -20.98
C MET A 128 17.39 11.44 -22.05
N GLU A 129 16.12 11.75 -21.81
CA GLU A 129 15.28 12.53 -22.73
C GLU A 129 15.38 14.05 -22.47
N PRO A 130 15.20 14.89 -23.50
CA PRO A 130 15.16 16.34 -23.34
C PRO A 130 14.06 16.77 -22.35
N PRO A 131 14.33 17.77 -21.47
CA PRO A 131 13.31 18.28 -20.57
C PRO A 131 12.21 18.97 -21.37
N SER A 132 10.97 18.57 -21.10
CA SER A 132 9.73 19.10 -21.69
C SER A 132 8.70 19.22 -20.57
N PRO A 133 8.85 20.22 -19.67
CA PRO A 133 8.15 20.24 -18.40
C PRO A 133 6.63 20.28 -18.57
N LEU A 134 5.93 19.60 -17.67
CA LEU A 134 4.47 19.49 -17.59
C LEU A 134 4.00 19.82 -16.18
N CYS A 135 2.86 20.52 -16.05
CA CYS A 135 2.18 20.68 -14.78
C CYS A 135 1.06 19.65 -14.70
N GLY A 136 1.11 18.78 -13.67
CA GLY A 136 0.05 17.82 -13.38
C GLY A 136 -1.15 18.50 -12.70
N ALA A 137 -2.32 17.89 -12.81
CA ALA A 137 -3.53 18.30 -12.08
C ALA A 137 -3.39 18.18 -10.56
N ASP A 138 -2.37 17.46 -10.09
CA ASP A 138 -1.93 17.39 -8.71
C ASP A 138 -1.06 18.59 -8.27
N GLY A 139 -0.79 19.53 -9.18
CA GLY A 139 0.01 20.73 -8.92
C GLY A 139 1.52 20.47 -8.88
N ARG A 140 1.98 19.29 -9.29
CA ARG A 140 3.42 18.95 -9.37
C ARG A 140 3.95 19.15 -10.78
N THR A 141 5.19 19.62 -10.86
CA THR A 141 5.90 19.72 -12.15
C THR A 141 6.62 18.42 -12.46
N TYR A 142 6.38 17.88 -13.63
CA TYR A 142 7.05 16.71 -14.19
C TYR A 142 8.06 17.15 -15.24
N ARG A 143 9.23 16.49 -15.29
CA ARG A 143 10.35 16.85 -16.18
C ARG A 143 9.96 16.72 -17.65
N ASN A 144 9.24 15.66 -17.96
CA ASN A 144 8.78 15.28 -19.29
C ASN A 144 7.64 14.25 -19.14
N ASN A 145 7.05 13.87 -20.28
CA ASN A 145 5.96 12.89 -20.31
C ASN A 145 6.38 11.51 -19.79
N CYS A 146 7.65 11.11 -19.94
CA CYS A 146 8.18 9.87 -19.37
C CYS A 146 8.07 9.88 -17.83
N SER A 147 8.54 10.94 -17.18
CA SER A 147 8.46 11.05 -15.71
C SER A 147 7.04 11.09 -15.17
N LEU A 148 6.09 11.68 -15.92
CA LEU A 148 4.66 11.62 -15.60
C LEU A 148 4.09 10.21 -15.78
N SER A 149 4.50 9.51 -16.84
CA SER A 149 4.06 8.14 -17.13
C SER A 149 4.57 7.14 -16.08
N VAL A 150 5.78 7.35 -15.57
CA VAL A 150 6.34 6.57 -14.45
C VAL A 150 5.52 6.80 -13.18
N GLU A 151 5.14 8.04 -12.88
CA GLU A 151 4.27 8.33 -11.72
C GLU A 151 2.86 7.73 -11.92
N ASN A 152 2.29 7.84 -13.11
CA ASN A 152 1.01 7.20 -13.43
C ASN A 152 1.07 5.68 -13.38
N CYS A 153 2.22 5.08 -13.71
CA CYS A 153 2.44 3.66 -13.45
C CYS A 153 2.31 3.35 -11.97
N ARG A 154 2.97 4.12 -11.09
CA ARG A 154 2.86 3.94 -9.64
C ARG A 154 1.43 4.11 -9.19
N ASN A 155 0.75 5.16 -9.65
CA ASN A 155 -0.65 5.42 -9.31
C ASN A 155 -1.56 4.25 -9.69
N ARG A 156 -1.41 3.67 -10.89
CA ARG A 156 -2.16 2.45 -11.27
C ARG A 156 -1.89 1.28 -10.31
N LYS A 157 -0.62 1.00 -9.98
CA LYS A 157 -0.25 -0.07 -9.03
C LYS A 157 -0.79 0.17 -7.62
N LEU A 158 -0.93 1.44 -7.28
CA LEU A 158 -1.41 1.94 -6.00
C LEU A 158 -2.92 2.18 -5.97
N LEU A 159 -3.62 1.92 -7.08
CA LEU A 159 -5.04 2.21 -7.27
C LEU A 159 -5.41 3.67 -6.96
N VAL A 160 -4.47 4.57 -7.20
CA VAL A 160 -4.65 6.02 -7.15
C VAL A 160 -5.01 6.51 -8.55
N PRO A 161 -5.91 7.48 -8.71
CA PRO A 161 -6.21 8.07 -10.02
C PRO A 161 -4.95 8.54 -10.75
N GLU A 162 -4.94 8.36 -12.06
CA GLU A 162 -3.83 8.86 -12.89
C GLU A 162 -3.82 10.39 -12.89
N ILE A 163 -2.61 10.94 -12.90
CA ILE A 163 -2.36 12.37 -12.94
C ILE A 163 -2.53 12.81 -14.40
N THR A 164 -3.58 13.58 -14.64
CA THR A 164 -3.80 14.25 -15.92
C THR A 164 -2.93 15.50 -16.02
N ILE A 165 -2.58 15.89 -17.25
CA ILE A 165 -1.84 17.13 -17.50
C ILE A 165 -2.80 18.32 -17.32
N ALA A 166 -2.48 19.23 -16.41
CA ALA A 166 -3.19 20.50 -16.26
C ALA A 166 -2.80 21.48 -17.37
N HIS A 167 -1.50 21.67 -17.57
CA HIS A 167 -0.97 22.48 -18.68
C HIS A 167 0.50 22.14 -19.00
N GLN A 168 0.96 22.57 -20.17
CA GLN A 168 2.37 22.50 -20.55
C GLN A 168 3.20 23.52 -19.74
N GLY A 169 4.41 23.14 -19.33
CA GLY A 169 5.32 24.00 -18.56
C GLY A 169 5.41 23.61 -17.09
N HIS A 170 6.14 24.41 -16.31
CA HIS A 170 6.23 24.22 -14.87
C HIS A 170 4.93 24.68 -14.20
N CYS A 171 4.51 24.02 -13.13
CA CYS A 171 3.45 24.56 -12.29
C CYS A 171 3.90 25.90 -11.70
N GLU A 172 3.05 26.90 -11.83
CA GLU A 172 3.23 28.13 -11.09
C GLU A 172 3.03 27.81 -9.61
N LYS A 173 4.08 27.97 -8.80
CA LYS A 173 3.91 27.97 -7.35
C LYS A 173 2.89 29.06 -7.07
N MET A 174 1.69 28.70 -6.60
CA MET A 174 0.82 29.68 -5.97
C MET A 174 1.68 30.33 -4.90
N ALA A 175 2.05 31.61 -5.12
CA ALA A 175 2.61 32.40 -4.05
C ALA A 175 1.65 32.25 -2.88
N LEU A 176 2.18 32.00 -1.69
CA LEU A 176 1.45 32.23 -0.45
C LEU A 176 0.64 33.52 -0.64
N PRO A 177 -0.67 33.54 -0.31
CA PRO A 177 -1.45 34.76 -0.43
C PRO A 177 -0.65 35.89 0.21
N SER A 178 -0.50 37.01 -0.50
CA SER A 178 0.17 38.19 0.05
C SER A 178 -0.44 38.50 1.42
N LYS A 179 0.29 39.21 2.30
CA LYS A 179 -0.26 39.63 3.59
C LYS A 179 -1.65 40.27 3.44
N GLU A 180 -1.89 40.97 2.33
CA GLU A 180 -3.17 41.57 1.98
C GLU A 180 -4.27 40.54 1.65
N ALA A 181 -3.94 39.40 1.02
CA ALA A 181 -4.88 38.32 0.76
C ALA A 181 -5.20 37.48 2.01
N VAL A 182 -4.24 37.34 2.94
CA VAL A 182 -4.50 36.76 4.27
C VAL A 182 -5.37 37.70 5.12
N GLU A 183 -5.15 39.01 5.06
CA GLU A 183 -5.98 40.01 5.72
C GLU A 183 -7.40 40.09 5.13
N ALA A 184 -7.55 39.91 3.80
CA ALA A 184 -8.86 39.83 3.15
C ALA A 184 -9.64 38.56 3.53
N LEU A 185 -8.96 37.43 3.74
CA LEU A 185 -9.57 36.20 4.25
C LEU A 185 -9.95 36.31 5.73
N ALA A 186 -9.09 36.92 6.56
CA ALA A 186 -9.40 37.22 7.97
C ALA A 186 -10.51 38.26 8.14
N ALA A 187 -10.73 39.14 7.15
CA ALA A 187 -11.85 40.08 7.13
C ALA A 187 -13.18 39.39 6.81
N LEU A 188 -13.18 38.29 6.05
CA LEU A 188 -14.36 37.46 5.80
C LEU A 188 -14.76 36.62 7.01
N GLU A 189 -13.79 36.17 7.83
CA GLU A 189 -14.07 35.46 9.10
C GLU A 189 -14.72 36.36 10.15
N ARG A 190 -14.43 37.67 10.15
CA ARG A 190 -15.04 38.66 11.07
C ARG A 190 -16.51 38.98 10.78
N LEU A 191 -17.06 38.47 9.67
CA LEU A 191 -18.50 38.59 9.37
C LEU A 191 -19.35 37.49 10.03
N MET A 192 -18.74 36.53 10.74
CA MET A 192 -19.47 35.42 11.37
C MET A 192 -19.62 35.53 12.90
N ASP A 193 -19.14 36.61 13.53
CA ASP A 193 -19.19 36.75 15.01
C ASP A 193 -20.16 37.82 15.52
N ASN A 194 -21.31 37.96 14.84
CA ASN A 194 -22.47 38.67 15.37
C ASN A 194 -23.62 37.69 15.55
N GLY A 195 -23.50 36.77 16.51
CA GLY A 195 -24.58 36.24 17.36
C GLY A 195 -25.99 36.03 16.76
N ALA A 196 -26.11 35.71 15.47
CA ALA A 196 -27.37 35.39 14.82
C ALA A 196 -27.49 33.88 14.82
N LYS A 197 -28.42 33.36 15.63
CA LYS A 197 -28.89 31.98 15.55
C LYS A 197 -29.15 31.65 14.07
N PRO A 198 -28.70 30.50 13.53
CA PRO A 198 -29.08 30.12 12.19
C PRO A 198 -30.56 29.78 12.22
N GLY A 199 -31.38 30.77 11.88
CA GLY A 199 -32.72 30.54 11.39
C GLY A 199 -32.61 29.71 10.13
N VAL A 200 -33.43 28.67 10.07
CA VAL A 200 -33.98 28.18 8.81
C VAL A 200 -34.40 29.43 8.01
N ASP A 201 -33.96 29.54 6.76
CA ASP A 201 -34.23 30.64 5.79
C ASP A 201 -33.04 31.59 5.51
N ALA A 202 -32.11 31.15 4.65
CA ALA A 202 -31.47 31.99 3.63
C ALA A 202 -30.64 31.15 2.63
N PHE A 203 -31.29 30.25 1.88
CA PHE A 203 -30.73 29.89 0.57
C PHE A 203 -30.96 31.09 -0.36
N PRO A 204 -29.94 31.65 -1.02
CA PRO A 204 -30.16 32.69 -2.02
C PRO A 204 -31.03 32.08 -3.13
N VAL A 205 -32.24 32.60 -3.30
CA VAL A 205 -33.21 32.17 -4.32
C VAL A 205 -32.63 32.29 -5.75
N ASN A 206 -31.54 33.05 -5.91
CA ASN A 206 -30.75 33.10 -7.14
C ASN A 206 -29.42 32.35 -6.99
N CYS A 207 -29.42 31.09 -7.40
CA CYS A 207 -28.17 30.35 -7.59
C CYS A 207 -27.34 30.95 -8.74
N PRO A 208 -26.00 30.91 -8.68
CA PRO A 208 -25.15 31.32 -9.79
C PRO A 208 -25.60 30.66 -11.11
N THR A 209 -25.81 31.45 -12.16
CA THR A 209 -26.25 30.93 -13.46
C THR A 209 -25.08 30.43 -14.30
N ALA A 210 -23.86 30.85 -13.98
CA ALA A 210 -22.64 30.47 -14.67
C ALA A 210 -21.51 30.21 -13.68
N CYS A 211 -20.71 29.20 -14.00
CA CYS A 211 -19.40 28.96 -13.40
C CYS A 211 -18.37 29.05 -14.51
N ASP A 212 -17.14 29.47 -14.16
CA ASP A 212 -16.01 29.24 -15.04
C ASP A 212 -15.77 27.72 -15.16
N ASN A 213 -15.23 27.31 -16.32
CA ASN A 213 -14.89 25.91 -16.58
C ASN A 213 -13.42 25.62 -16.22
N ILE A 214 -12.84 26.37 -15.27
CA ILE A 214 -11.47 26.12 -14.84
C ILE A 214 -11.45 24.79 -14.09
N TYR A 215 -10.60 23.86 -14.55
CA TYR A 215 -10.47 22.55 -13.92
C TYR A 215 -9.61 22.66 -12.65
N ALA A 216 -10.26 22.68 -11.50
CA ALA A 216 -9.64 22.76 -10.18
C ALA A 216 -10.49 21.92 -9.19
N PRO A 217 -10.47 20.59 -9.34
CA PRO A 217 -11.49 19.72 -8.77
C PRO A 217 -11.51 19.77 -7.24
N VAL A 218 -12.70 19.53 -6.69
CA VAL A 218 -12.93 19.43 -5.25
C VAL A 218 -13.85 18.25 -4.94
N CYS A 219 -13.60 17.57 -3.83
CA CYS A 219 -14.48 16.53 -3.33
C CYS A 219 -15.49 17.13 -2.34
N GLY A 220 -16.78 16.90 -2.59
CA GLY A 220 -17.85 17.27 -1.67
C GLY A 220 -18.01 16.25 -0.55
N SER A 221 -18.69 16.66 0.54
CA SER A 221 -19.07 15.77 1.65
C SER A 221 -20.14 14.74 1.29
N ASP A 222 -20.63 14.80 0.06
CA ASP A 222 -21.54 13.86 -0.60
C ASP A 222 -20.79 12.84 -1.46
N ASP A 223 -19.46 12.79 -1.34
CA ASP A 223 -18.56 11.96 -2.16
C ASP A 223 -18.66 12.25 -3.66
N ILE A 224 -19.08 13.45 -4.06
CA ILE A 224 -19.14 13.87 -5.47
C ILE A 224 -17.94 14.75 -5.82
N THR A 225 -17.29 14.44 -6.94
CA THR A 225 -16.25 15.30 -7.52
C THR A 225 -16.90 16.44 -8.28
N TYR A 226 -16.61 17.67 -7.88
CA TYR A 226 -17.02 18.88 -8.57
C TYR A 226 -15.85 19.46 -9.36
N THR A 227 -16.07 19.87 -10.61
CA THR A 227 -15.06 20.45 -11.52
C THR A 227 -14.25 21.57 -10.87
N ASN A 228 -14.91 22.37 -10.03
CA ASN A 228 -14.28 23.36 -9.16
C ASN A 228 -15.24 23.76 -8.03
N LEU A 229 -14.77 24.65 -7.15
CA LEU A 229 -15.53 25.14 -6.00
C LEU A 229 -16.80 25.91 -6.40
N CYS A 230 -16.84 26.55 -7.58
CA CYS A 230 -18.07 27.20 -8.06
C CYS A 230 -19.15 26.16 -8.33
N HIS A 231 -18.79 25.06 -9.00
CA HIS A 231 -19.72 23.95 -9.28
C HIS A 231 -20.24 23.28 -7.99
N LEU A 232 -19.42 23.13 -6.95
CA LEU A 232 -19.86 22.64 -5.63
C LEU A 232 -20.90 23.59 -5.01
N LYS A 233 -20.60 24.89 -4.94
CA LYS A 233 -21.53 25.90 -4.39
C LYS A 233 -22.83 26.00 -5.19
N LEU A 234 -22.75 25.85 -6.50
CA LEU A 234 -23.92 25.82 -7.37
C LEU A 234 -24.80 24.61 -7.09
N ALA A 235 -24.21 23.43 -6.93
CA ALA A 235 -24.94 22.22 -6.57
C ALA A 235 -25.59 22.35 -5.19
N GLN A 236 -24.85 22.83 -4.19
CA GLN A 236 -25.36 23.14 -2.86
C GLN A 236 -26.59 24.07 -2.92
N CYS A 237 -26.48 25.16 -3.69
CA CYS A 237 -27.57 26.12 -3.85
C CYS A 237 -28.81 25.51 -4.52
N ARG A 238 -28.63 24.75 -5.62
CA ARG A 238 -29.73 24.12 -6.36
C ARG A 238 -30.41 23.03 -5.56
N LEU A 239 -29.65 22.29 -4.75
CA LEU A 239 -30.17 21.24 -3.90
C LEU A 239 -30.94 21.79 -2.69
N GLY A 240 -30.66 23.02 -2.27
CA GLY A 240 -31.24 23.58 -1.04
C GLY A 240 -30.76 22.85 0.23
N ALA A 241 -29.60 22.20 0.16
CA ALA A 241 -28.99 21.47 1.26
C ALA A 241 -27.49 21.81 1.35
N THR A 242 -26.89 21.65 2.52
CA THR A 242 -25.46 21.91 2.72
C THR A 242 -24.62 20.74 2.19
N ILE A 243 -23.73 21.02 1.25
CA ILE A 243 -22.69 20.12 0.77
C ILE A 243 -21.36 20.74 1.22
N GLY A 244 -20.69 20.10 2.17
CA GLY A 244 -19.39 20.56 2.65
C GLY A 244 -18.30 20.30 1.62
N LEU A 245 -17.21 21.07 1.70
CA LEU A 245 -15.96 20.70 1.02
C LEU A 245 -15.26 19.63 1.87
N ALA A 246 -15.12 18.40 1.35
CA ALA A 246 -14.38 17.34 2.03
C ALA A 246 -12.87 17.56 1.93
N TYR A 247 -12.37 17.70 0.70
CA TYR A 247 -10.95 18.01 0.43
C TYR A 247 -10.77 18.56 -1.00
N LYS A 248 -9.60 19.15 -1.27
CA LYS A 248 -9.21 19.61 -2.60
C LYS A 248 -8.74 18.43 -3.45
N GLY A 249 -9.02 18.47 -4.75
CA GLY A 249 -8.82 17.35 -5.67
C GLY A 249 -10.10 16.56 -5.91
N GLU A 250 -10.04 15.61 -6.83
CA GLU A 250 -11.13 14.67 -7.07
C GLU A 250 -11.37 13.77 -5.85
N CYS A 251 -12.60 13.30 -5.67
CA CYS A 251 -12.90 12.32 -4.64
C CYS A 251 -12.12 11.02 -4.89
N CYS A 252 -11.65 10.40 -3.82
CA CYS A 252 -11.04 9.08 -3.81
C CYS A 252 -12.08 7.96 -4.03
N ASN A 253 -12.98 8.14 -4.99
CA ASN A 253 -14.02 7.17 -5.32
C ASN A 253 -13.45 6.10 -6.22
N MET A 254 -13.21 4.94 -5.61
CA MET A 254 -12.75 3.74 -6.27
C MET A 254 -13.71 2.61 -5.95
N GLU A 255 -14.19 1.93 -7.00
CA GLU A 255 -14.97 0.71 -6.86
C GLU A 255 -14.06 -0.39 -6.34
N CYS A 256 -14.20 -0.73 -5.06
CA CYS A 256 -13.40 -1.78 -4.44
C CYS A 256 -14.12 -3.12 -4.45
N PRO A 257 -13.45 -4.20 -4.89
CA PRO A 257 -13.95 -5.55 -4.67
C PRO A 257 -14.14 -5.82 -3.18
N ASN A 258 -15.26 -6.44 -2.80
CA ASN A 258 -15.59 -6.75 -1.40
C ASN A 258 -14.94 -8.04 -0.88
N HIS A 259 -13.74 -8.38 -1.34
CA HIS A 259 -13.00 -9.55 -0.85
C HIS A 259 -12.17 -9.21 0.40
N PHE A 260 -11.94 -10.18 1.27
CA PHE A 260 -11.16 -10.02 2.49
C PHE A 260 -9.72 -10.54 2.29
N SER A 261 -8.81 -9.62 1.99
CA SER A 261 -7.37 -9.86 1.85
C SER A 261 -6.62 -8.77 2.64
N PRO A 262 -6.60 -8.87 3.97
CA PRO A 262 -6.38 -7.74 4.85
C PRO A 262 -4.98 -7.14 4.76
N VAL A 263 -4.91 -5.84 5.01
CA VAL A 263 -3.66 -5.07 5.04
C VAL A 263 -3.64 -4.23 6.31
N CYS A 264 -2.55 -4.32 7.08
CA CYS A 264 -2.30 -3.47 8.24
C CYS A 264 -1.43 -2.30 7.80
N ASP A 265 -1.83 -1.07 8.14
CA ASP A 265 -1.03 0.11 7.88
C ASP A 265 -0.10 0.49 9.05
N ASP A 266 0.77 1.47 8.81
CA ASP A 266 1.72 2.03 9.78
C ASP A 266 1.05 2.70 10.99
N GLN A 267 -0.28 2.86 10.98
CA GLN A 267 -1.09 3.38 12.09
C GLN A 267 -1.77 2.26 12.90
N GLY A 268 -1.54 1.00 12.53
CA GLY A 268 -2.18 -0.15 13.17
C GLY A 268 -3.68 -0.23 12.87
N ILE A 269 -4.11 0.27 11.69
CA ILE A 269 -5.46 0.13 11.16
C ILE A 269 -5.47 -0.98 10.11
N THR A 270 -6.46 -1.87 10.22
CA THR A 270 -6.67 -2.97 9.27
C THR A 270 -7.64 -2.56 8.19
N HIS A 271 -7.20 -2.68 6.95
CA HIS A 271 -7.98 -2.46 5.74
C HIS A 271 -8.46 -3.79 5.20
N GLN A 272 -9.68 -3.84 4.66
CA GLN A 272 -10.31 -5.06 4.14
C GLN A 272 -9.49 -5.70 3.00
N ASN A 273 -8.94 -4.85 2.14
CA ASN A 273 -7.97 -5.24 1.12
C ASN A 273 -7.17 -4.02 0.66
N LEU A 274 -6.23 -4.25 -0.27
CA LEU A 274 -5.35 -3.23 -0.81
C LEU A 274 -6.10 -2.06 -1.46
N CYS A 275 -7.28 -2.30 -2.03
CA CYS A 275 -8.13 -1.24 -2.61
C CYS A 275 -8.66 -0.31 -1.50
N PHE A 276 -9.21 -0.88 -0.43
CA PHE A 276 -9.66 -0.08 0.72
C PHE A 276 -8.52 0.70 1.39
N PHE A 277 -7.32 0.10 1.49
CA PHE A 277 -6.12 0.80 1.94
C PHE A 277 -5.74 1.95 1.00
N GLY A 278 -5.74 1.71 -0.32
CA GLY A 278 -5.44 2.73 -1.32
C GLY A 278 -6.39 3.92 -1.24
N ARG A 279 -7.68 3.65 -0.97
CA ARG A 279 -8.70 4.69 -0.75
C ARG A 279 -8.40 5.53 0.48
N GLU A 280 -8.13 4.88 1.62
CA GLU A 280 -7.81 5.61 2.85
C GLU A 280 -6.56 6.45 2.69
N ARG A 281 -5.51 5.90 2.07
CA ARG A 281 -4.27 6.64 1.80
C ARG A 281 -4.52 7.87 0.93
N CYS A 282 -5.32 7.74 -0.13
CA CYS A 282 -5.70 8.87 -0.97
C CYS A 282 -6.38 9.96 -0.13
N ILE A 283 -7.34 9.59 0.73
CA ILE A 283 -8.07 10.55 1.58
C ILE A 283 -7.11 11.23 2.58
N VAL A 284 -6.28 10.45 3.28
CA VAL A 284 -5.34 10.96 4.28
C VAL A 284 -4.32 11.90 3.63
N GLU A 285 -3.80 11.55 2.45
CA GLU A 285 -2.89 12.41 1.70
C GLU A 285 -3.57 13.73 1.31
N ARG A 286 -4.81 13.69 0.83
CA ARG A 286 -5.55 14.90 0.41
C ARG A 286 -5.91 15.83 1.56
N ILE A 287 -6.21 15.28 2.74
CA ILE A 287 -6.62 16.05 3.92
C ILE A 287 -5.40 16.55 4.71
N THR A 288 -4.41 15.69 4.90
CA THR A 288 -3.31 15.93 5.85
C THR A 288 -1.95 16.11 5.20
N GLY A 289 -1.80 15.76 3.91
CA GLY A 289 -0.51 15.71 3.23
C GLY A 289 0.38 14.54 3.65
N ARG A 290 -0.11 13.64 4.50
CA ARG A 290 0.63 12.45 4.96
C ARG A 290 0.39 11.27 4.02
N ASN A 291 1.46 10.56 3.71
CA ASN A 291 1.40 9.28 3.01
C ASN A 291 1.47 8.14 4.05
N ILE A 292 0.41 7.33 4.16
CA ILE A 292 0.39 6.12 5.02
C ILE A 292 0.97 4.92 4.27
N THR A 293 1.70 4.07 4.96
CA THR A 293 2.36 2.89 4.37
C THR A 293 1.77 1.59 4.91
N ILE A 294 1.99 0.51 4.18
CA ILE A 294 1.61 -0.84 4.62
C ILE A 294 2.68 -1.32 5.61
N ASP A 295 2.26 -1.71 6.82
CA ASP A 295 3.10 -2.39 7.80
C ASP A 295 3.21 -3.89 7.47
N LYS A 296 2.06 -4.55 7.21
CA LYS A 296 2.02 -5.98 6.83
C LYS A 296 0.75 -6.36 6.06
N PHE A 297 0.82 -7.43 5.26
CA PHE A 297 -0.31 -8.03 4.53
C PHE A 297 -1.10 -9.01 5.40
N ASP A 298 -1.51 -8.52 6.56
CA ASP A 298 -2.36 -9.22 7.50
C ASP A 298 -3.11 -8.18 8.34
N VAL A 299 -3.98 -8.61 9.23
CA VAL A 299 -4.66 -7.76 10.21
C VAL A 299 -3.72 -7.21 11.30
N CYS A 300 -4.07 -6.05 11.87
CA CYS A 300 -3.33 -5.43 12.96
C CYS A 300 -3.70 -6.05 14.32
N GLY A 301 -2.74 -6.10 15.25
CA GLY A 301 -2.94 -6.50 16.65
C GLY A 301 -2.40 -7.88 17.01
N ASP A 302 -2.07 -8.04 18.30
CA ASP A 302 -1.43 -9.23 18.86
C ASP A 302 -2.38 -10.43 19.01
N ASN A 303 -1.78 -11.62 18.89
CA ASN A 303 -2.11 -13.04 19.10
C ASN A 303 -3.47 -13.49 19.71
N ALA A 304 -4.30 -12.62 20.27
CA ALA A 304 -5.59 -12.97 20.88
C ALA A 304 -6.63 -13.48 19.87
N CYS A 305 -6.41 -13.32 18.57
CA CYS A 305 -7.20 -13.98 17.51
C CYS A 305 -6.37 -14.99 16.70
N ASP A 306 -5.10 -15.22 17.06
CA ASP A 306 -4.24 -16.24 16.45
C ASP A 306 -4.53 -17.62 17.01
N LYS A 307 -5.76 -18.06 16.77
CA LYS A 307 -6.06 -19.47 16.85
C LYS A 307 -5.47 -20.14 15.60
N GLU A 308 -4.59 -21.12 15.79
CA GLU A 308 -4.20 -22.00 14.69
C GLU A 308 -5.45 -22.69 14.16
N CYS A 309 -5.74 -22.45 12.89
CA CYS A 309 -6.84 -23.10 12.21
C CYS A 309 -6.36 -24.33 11.45
N PRO A 310 -7.10 -25.46 11.52
CA PRO A 310 -6.80 -26.62 10.70
C PRO A 310 -6.81 -26.24 9.21
N LYS A 311 -5.83 -26.74 8.43
CA LYS A 311 -5.80 -26.58 6.96
C LYS A 311 -6.86 -27.44 6.23
N THR A 312 -7.85 -27.95 6.95
CA THR A 312 -8.92 -28.79 6.41
C THR A 312 -9.85 -27.95 5.55
N TYR A 313 -9.97 -28.30 4.28
CA TYR A 313 -10.87 -27.63 3.34
C TYR A 313 -12.32 -28.09 3.56
N LYS A 314 -13.11 -27.26 4.24
CA LYS A 314 -14.56 -27.42 4.48
C LYS A 314 -15.24 -26.07 4.21
N PRO A 315 -15.37 -25.69 2.93
CA PRO A 315 -15.68 -24.32 2.55
C PRO A 315 -17.05 -23.89 3.07
N ILE A 316 -17.19 -22.61 3.40
CA ILE A 316 -18.44 -21.97 3.76
C ILE A 316 -18.66 -20.74 2.88
N CYS A 317 -19.91 -20.46 2.53
CA CYS A 317 -20.30 -19.20 1.91
C CYS A 317 -20.63 -18.20 3.01
N ALA A 318 -19.96 -17.06 3.01
CA ALA A 318 -20.08 -16.02 4.00
C ALA A 318 -21.01 -14.88 3.52
N SER A 319 -21.53 -14.09 4.45
CA SER A 319 -22.50 -13.01 4.19
C SER A 319 -21.92 -11.85 3.38
N ASN A 320 -20.59 -11.77 3.28
CA ASN A 320 -19.87 -10.85 2.40
C ASN A 320 -19.72 -11.38 0.97
N GLY A 321 -20.31 -12.55 0.66
CA GLY A 321 -20.26 -13.15 -0.67
C GLY A 321 -18.98 -13.97 -0.94
N GLU A 322 -18.18 -14.28 0.08
CA GLU A 322 -16.94 -15.05 -0.09
C GLU A 322 -17.07 -16.53 0.26
N THR A 323 -16.16 -17.33 -0.29
CA THR A 323 -15.92 -18.70 0.15
C THR A 323 -14.78 -18.72 1.16
N ILE A 324 -15.07 -19.06 2.42
CA ILE A 324 -14.05 -19.18 3.46
C ILE A 324 -13.68 -20.66 3.63
N VAL A 325 -12.39 -20.94 3.77
CA VAL A 325 -11.80 -22.31 3.78
C VAL A 325 -12.44 -23.24 4.80
N ASN A 326 -12.77 -22.74 5.99
CA ASN A 326 -13.57 -23.43 7.00
C ASN A 326 -14.08 -22.46 8.08
N GLU A 327 -14.90 -22.99 8.98
CA GLU A 327 -15.54 -22.25 10.08
C GLU A 327 -14.53 -21.61 11.06
N CYS A 328 -13.38 -22.26 11.32
CA CYS A 328 -12.32 -21.67 12.15
C CYS A 328 -11.77 -20.39 11.53
N HIS A 329 -11.59 -20.38 10.20
CA HIS A 329 -11.12 -19.19 9.49
C HIS A 329 -12.17 -18.07 9.48
N LEU A 330 -13.47 -18.39 9.53
CA LEU A 330 -14.54 -17.39 9.70
C LEU A 330 -14.57 -16.80 11.12
N ASP A 331 -14.39 -17.63 12.14
CA ASP A 331 -14.33 -17.17 13.53
C ASP A 331 -13.10 -16.31 13.78
N LYS A 332 -11.95 -16.72 13.20
CA LYS A 332 -10.71 -15.94 13.22
C LYS A 332 -10.95 -14.58 12.55
N LEU A 333 -11.58 -14.56 11.38
CA LEU A 333 -11.98 -13.34 10.67
C LEU A 333 -12.87 -12.43 11.52
N ASN A 334 -13.97 -12.94 12.07
CA ASN A 334 -14.89 -12.17 12.91
C ASN A 334 -14.24 -11.65 14.20
N CYS A 335 -13.32 -12.42 14.78
CA CYS A 335 -12.53 -11.98 15.94
C CYS A 335 -11.72 -10.73 15.63
N PHE A 336 -11.13 -10.65 14.42
CA PHE A 336 -10.41 -9.46 13.98
C PHE A 336 -11.35 -8.29 13.65
N LEU A 337 -12.47 -8.55 12.95
CA LEU A 337 -13.47 -7.52 12.62
C LEU A 337 -14.07 -6.86 13.87
N ALA A 338 -14.30 -7.64 14.92
CA ALA A 338 -14.85 -7.17 16.20
C ALA A 338 -13.90 -6.24 16.97
N LYS A 339 -12.60 -6.19 16.63
CA LYS A 339 -11.61 -5.45 17.41
C LYS A 339 -11.35 -4.02 16.95
N LYS A 340 -11.59 -3.62 15.68
CA LYS A 340 -11.14 -2.28 15.24
C LYS A 340 -11.65 -1.69 13.90
N ILE A 341 -12.81 -2.07 13.35
CA ILE A 341 -13.33 -1.42 12.13
C ILE A 341 -14.48 -0.45 12.46
N SER A 342 -14.31 0.83 12.13
CA SER A 342 -15.27 1.93 12.30
C SER A 342 -16.53 1.85 11.41
N SER A 343 -16.72 0.76 10.65
CA SER A 343 -17.92 0.56 9.80
C SER A 343 -18.13 -0.91 9.33
N GLY A 344 -17.53 -1.91 10.00
CA GLY A 344 -17.61 -3.31 9.55
C GLY A 344 -18.76 -4.08 10.18
N THR A 345 -19.68 -4.63 9.38
CA THR A 345 -20.71 -5.58 9.86
C THR A 345 -20.06 -6.96 10.07
N LEU A 346 -20.39 -7.64 11.18
CA LEU A 346 -19.98 -9.03 11.44
C LEU A 346 -20.36 -9.94 10.26
N ILE A 347 -19.43 -10.79 9.83
CA ILE A 347 -19.64 -11.69 8.70
C ILE A 347 -20.30 -12.96 9.22
N SER A 348 -21.49 -13.28 8.75
CA SER A 348 -22.18 -14.51 9.12
C SER A 348 -22.00 -15.60 8.08
N LYS A 349 -22.10 -16.85 8.51
CA LYS A 349 -22.16 -18.00 7.61
C LYS A 349 -23.55 -18.06 6.97
N LEU A 350 -23.62 -18.02 5.64
CA LEU A 350 -24.86 -18.20 4.89
C LEU A 350 -25.18 -19.69 4.68
N TYR A 351 -24.22 -20.48 4.18
CA TYR A 351 -24.38 -21.92 3.97
C TYR A 351 -23.02 -22.65 3.91
N ASN A 352 -23.06 -23.98 4.01
CA ASN A 352 -21.88 -24.84 3.81
C ASN A 352 -21.67 -25.08 2.30
N GLY A 353 -20.45 -24.86 1.80
CA GLY A 353 -20.10 -24.93 0.39
C GLY A 353 -19.48 -23.62 -0.11
N SER A 354 -18.92 -23.65 -1.32
CA SER A 354 -18.37 -22.48 -2.00
C SER A 354 -19.46 -21.67 -2.72
N LEU A 355 -19.20 -20.38 -2.93
CA LEU A 355 -20.00 -19.54 -3.81
C LEU A 355 -19.97 -20.13 -5.22
N SER A 356 -21.13 -20.55 -5.72
CA SER A 356 -21.28 -21.04 -7.09
C SER A 356 -21.92 -19.93 -7.93
N VAL A 357 -21.10 -19.30 -8.78
CA VAL A 357 -21.64 -18.51 -9.90
C VAL A 357 -22.23 -19.52 -10.87
N LYS A 358 -23.56 -19.57 -10.98
CA LYS A 358 -24.20 -20.25 -12.10
C LYS A 358 -23.83 -19.46 -13.36
N LEU A 359 -22.85 -19.96 -14.11
CA LEU A 359 -22.76 -19.65 -15.54
C LEU A 359 -24.10 -20.08 -16.15
N ASN A 360 -24.76 -19.13 -16.81
CA ASN A 360 -25.99 -19.38 -17.53
C ASN A 360 -25.71 -20.43 -18.62
N ASP A 361 -26.18 -21.66 -18.42
CA ASP A 361 -26.50 -22.57 -19.51
C ASP A 361 -27.74 -22.02 -20.21
N MET A 362 -27.55 -21.02 -21.07
CA MET A 362 -28.43 -20.80 -22.23
C MET A 362 -27.79 -21.56 -23.39
N ASP A 363 -28.18 -22.82 -23.57
CA ASP A 363 -28.32 -23.49 -24.87
C ASP A 363 -28.85 -24.92 -24.66
N MET A 364 -30.17 -25.02 -24.48
CA MET A 364 -30.96 -26.17 -24.95
C MET A 364 -32.45 -25.85 -24.82
N PHE A 365 -33.05 -25.33 -25.90
CA PHE A 365 -34.35 -25.71 -26.47
C PHE A 365 -34.62 -24.92 -27.76
#